data_AF-A0A2W6UEM7-F1
#
_entry.id   AF-A0A2W6UEM7-F1
#
_cell.length_a   1.000
_cell.length_b   1.000
_cell.length_c   1.000
_cell.angle_alpha   90.00
_cell.angle_beta   90.00
_cell.angle_gamma   90.00
#
_symmetry.space_group_name_H-M   'P 1'
#
loop_
_entity.id
_entity.type
_entity.pdbx_description
1 polymer ?
#
loop_
_entity_poly.entity_id
_entity_poly.type
_entity_poly.pdbx_seq_one_letter_code
_entity_poly.pdbx_strand_id
1 'polypeptide(L)'
;TVPKALEKAGFKNALYAKVPDTKVDPEWSLEDARFSAIVYKPSDVPNASGPSISDPRTGEIMESHINWYHNVMMLLRNWYFVQASPNDERARKIEFDDKLMGELIRFVSSHEVGHTLGLRHNFGSSSTVPVEKLRDKKWLEKNGHTPSIMDYARFNYVAQPEDNIGESGIMPRIGDYDNWAIEWGYRRFYQYNAPNLEKEYLNNWVIKNLKNERLWFGTETNPFDPRSQSEQVGDNAMIASAYGIKNLKRIIDNLEKWTKTPNEDYDNLGMMYDQVTTQFRRYAGHVSKYIGGQMETPKTAEQSGVVYEVVAKKDQKEAMKFLEENIFTTPQWLLKKEIFEKTGKTPIKTVEDIQNGVLARILSPMVLNNMYQMEAIDPNTYTTVELFSDLNASIIKKENPDVYGRNLQRNYVDNLIKLIEVKNSDRSDVSAIARGNLVMIKKDLSGRADSNTVNKYHYEDLVFRIEKALDPK
;
A
#
# COMPACT_ATOMS: atom_id res chain seq x y z
N THR A 1 -23.60 -9.77 -5.39
CA THR A 1 -22.80 -10.51 -4.40
C THR A 1 -23.07 -10.02 -2.98
N VAL A 2 -23.18 -8.70 -2.72
CA VAL A 2 -23.60 -8.15 -1.39
C VAL A 2 -24.92 -8.76 -0.89
N PRO A 3 -25.97 -8.95 -1.72
CA PRO A 3 -27.23 -9.54 -1.25
C PRO A 3 -27.08 -10.95 -0.67
N LYS A 4 -26.13 -11.76 -1.18
CA LYS A 4 -25.90 -13.13 -0.68
C LYS A 4 -25.34 -13.15 0.74
N ALA A 5 -24.51 -12.16 1.11
CA ALA A 5 -23.96 -12.05 2.46
C ALA A 5 -25.08 -11.74 3.48
N LEU A 6 -25.97 -10.81 3.14
CA LEU A 6 -27.13 -10.46 3.97
C LEU A 6 -28.17 -11.61 4.05
N GLU A 7 -28.37 -12.34 2.95
CA GLU A 7 -29.19 -13.56 2.94
C GLU A 7 -28.66 -14.61 3.93
N LYS A 8 -27.34 -14.82 3.96
CA LYS A 8 -26.69 -15.72 4.92
C LYS A 8 -26.88 -15.25 6.37
N ALA A 9 -26.88 -13.93 6.60
CA ALA A 9 -27.17 -13.34 7.90
C ALA A 9 -28.67 -13.45 8.32
N GLY A 10 -29.55 -13.86 7.40
CA GLY A 10 -30.97 -14.16 7.66
C GLY A 10 -31.95 -13.18 7.04
N PHE A 11 -31.48 -12.20 6.25
CA PHE A 11 -32.34 -11.19 5.64
C PHE A 11 -32.77 -11.59 4.23
N LYS A 12 -34.05 -11.41 3.90
CA LYS A 12 -34.55 -11.60 2.54
C LYS A 12 -34.80 -10.25 1.89
N ASN A 13 -34.42 -10.11 0.63
CA ASN A 13 -34.60 -8.87 -0.14
C ASN A 13 -34.02 -7.63 0.58
N ALA A 14 -32.88 -7.81 1.26
CA ALA A 14 -32.28 -6.79 2.12
C ALA A 14 -31.84 -5.54 1.36
N LEU A 15 -31.47 -5.69 0.09
CA LEU A 15 -31.04 -4.60 -0.79
C LEU A 15 -31.71 -4.72 -2.15
N TYR A 16 -32.23 -3.61 -2.66
CA TYR A 16 -32.69 -3.46 -4.03
C TYR A 16 -32.39 -2.03 -4.49
N ALA A 17 -32.02 -1.88 -5.77
CA ALA A 17 -31.82 -0.57 -6.38
C ALA A 17 -33.05 -0.20 -7.21
N LYS A 18 -33.48 1.05 -7.12
CA LYS A 18 -34.56 1.62 -7.93
C LYS A 18 -34.07 2.91 -8.58
N VAL A 19 -34.54 3.17 -9.80
CA VAL A 19 -34.38 4.48 -10.42
C VAL A 19 -35.43 5.40 -9.78
N PRO A 20 -35.06 6.60 -9.31
CA PRO A 20 -36.02 7.58 -8.84
C PRO A 20 -37.08 7.87 -9.91
N ASP A 21 -38.36 7.74 -9.54
CA ASP A 21 -39.48 8.01 -10.43
C ASP A 21 -40.54 8.82 -9.69
N THR A 22 -40.61 10.11 -10.00
CA THR A 22 -41.55 11.06 -9.38
C THR A 22 -43.01 10.78 -9.75
N LYS A 23 -43.29 9.90 -10.73
CA LYS A 23 -44.65 9.43 -10.99
C LYS A 23 -45.09 8.33 -10.02
N VAL A 24 -44.14 7.58 -9.46
CA VAL A 24 -44.39 6.49 -8.50
C VAL A 24 -44.34 7.01 -7.07
N ASP A 25 -43.39 7.91 -6.78
CA ASP A 25 -43.28 8.60 -5.49
C ASP A 25 -43.08 10.11 -5.72
N PRO A 26 -44.17 10.90 -5.77
CA PRO A 26 -44.11 12.34 -6.03
C PRO A 26 -43.34 13.13 -4.97
N GLU A 27 -43.21 12.58 -3.76
CA GLU A 27 -42.50 13.20 -2.64
C GLU A 27 -41.03 12.74 -2.57
N TRP A 28 -40.58 11.91 -3.52
CA TRP A 28 -39.19 11.49 -3.57
C TRP A 28 -38.28 12.71 -3.73
N SER A 29 -37.28 12.79 -2.86
CA SER A 29 -36.23 13.81 -2.89
C SER A 29 -34.89 13.14 -2.58
N LEU A 30 -33.81 13.70 -3.12
CA LEU A 30 -32.46 13.29 -2.75
C LEU A 30 -32.13 13.65 -1.29
N GLU A 31 -32.82 14.64 -0.72
CA GLU A 31 -32.60 15.10 0.67
C GLU A 31 -33.50 14.39 1.68
N ASP A 32 -34.15 13.29 1.28
CA ASP A 32 -35.07 12.54 2.12
C ASP A 32 -34.35 11.38 2.81
N ALA A 33 -34.27 11.44 4.14
CA ALA A 33 -33.61 10.46 5.00
C ALA A 33 -34.15 9.03 4.88
N ARG A 34 -35.31 8.82 4.23
CA ARG A 34 -35.85 7.48 3.96
C ARG A 34 -35.09 6.74 2.86
N PHE A 35 -34.31 7.45 2.04
CA PHE A 35 -33.67 6.88 0.87
C PHE A 35 -32.16 7.06 0.90
N SER A 36 -31.43 5.96 0.71
CA SER A 36 -30.02 6.02 0.32
C SER A 36 -29.91 6.12 -1.20
N ALA A 37 -28.92 6.86 -1.69
CA ALA A 37 -28.79 7.18 -3.11
C ALA A 37 -27.38 6.96 -3.64
N ILE A 38 -27.27 6.59 -4.91
CA ILE A 38 -26.03 6.68 -5.69
C ILE A 38 -26.13 7.94 -6.54
N VAL A 39 -25.24 8.89 -6.30
CA VAL A 39 -25.27 10.22 -6.90
C VAL A 39 -24.11 10.37 -7.87
N TYR A 40 -24.42 10.42 -9.16
CA TYR A 40 -23.44 10.75 -10.17
C TYR A 40 -23.06 12.23 -10.11
N LYS A 41 -21.76 12.52 -10.01
CA LYS A 41 -21.20 13.87 -9.94
C LYS A 41 -20.39 14.14 -11.21
N PRO A 42 -20.81 15.07 -12.08
CA PRO A 42 -20.06 15.45 -13.28
C PRO A 42 -18.88 16.36 -12.87
N SER A 43 -17.87 15.78 -12.23
CA SER A 43 -16.69 16.46 -11.73
C SER A 43 -15.42 15.77 -12.24
N ASP A 44 -14.41 16.58 -12.49
CA ASP A 44 -13.05 16.22 -12.85
C ASP A 44 -12.25 15.61 -11.68
N VAL A 45 -12.75 15.72 -10.45
CA VAL A 45 -12.17 15.08 -9.27
C VAL A 45 -12.23 13.55 -9.43
N PRO A 46 -11.09 12.86 -9.43
CA PRO A 46 -11.07 11.41 -9.58
C PRO A 46 -11.31 10.74 -8.22
N ASN A 47 -12.57 10.49 -7.85
CA ASN A 47 -12.88 9.85 -6.57
C ASN A 47 -14.22 9.10 -6.56
N ALA A 48 -14.44 8.27 -5.54
CA ALA A 48 -15.75 7.79 -5.11
C ALA A 48 -15.81 7.85 -3.58
N SER A 49 -17.00 8.03 -3.00
CA SER A 49 -17.16 7.96 -1.54
C SER A 49 -18.53 7.47 -1.13
N GLY A 50 -18.59 6.54 -0.19
CA GLY A 50 -19.80 6.03 0.45
C GLY A 50 -19.92 6.44 1.92
N PRO A 51 -20.12 7.73 2.26
CA PRO A 51 -20.37 8.15 3.63
C PRO A 51 -21.70 7.58 4.14
N SER A 52 -21.80 7.31 5.44
CA SER A 52 -23.04 6.90 6.10
C SER A 52 -23.35 7.85 7.26
N ILE A 53 -24.63 8.12 7.49
CA ILE A 53 -25.12 8.82 8.69
C ILE A 53 -25.72 7.78 9.64
N SER A 54 -25.27 7.81 10.89
CA SER A 54 -25.73 6.88 11.92
C SER A 54 -26.32 7.61 13.11
N ASP A 55 -27.38 7.06 13.71
CA ASP A 55 -27.90 7.54 14.99
C ASP A 55 -26.87 7.22 16.09
N PRO A 56 -26.31 8.23 16.80
CA PRO A 56 -25.28 8.01 17.80
C PRO A 56 -25.77 7.26 19.04
N ARG A 57 -27.09 7.13 19.24
CA ARG A 57 -27.69 6.45 20.40
C ARG A 57 -27.85 4.96 20.18
N THR A 58 -28.14 4.56 18.95
CA THR A 58 -28.47 3.17 18.59
C THR A 58 -27.40 2.52 17.71
N GLY A 59 -26.60 3.32 17.01
CA GLY A 59 -25.68 2.86 15.96
C GLY A 59 -26.37 2.50 14.65
N GLU A 60 -27.68 2.73 14.53
CA GLU A 60 -28.45 2.47 13.30
C GLU A 60 -27.97 3.39 12.18
N ILE A 61 -27.63 2.80 11.03
CA ILE A 61 -27.33 3.54 9.81
C ILE A 61 -28.65 4.01 9.20
N MET A 62 -28.86 5.31 9.16
CA MET A 62 -30.12 5.92 8.71
C MET A 62 -30.13 6.10 7.19
N GLU A 63 -29.05 6.67 6.64
CA GLU A 63 -28.93 6.95 5.22
C GLU A 63 -27.47 6.95 4.75
N SER A 64 -27.29 6.87 3.43
CA SER A 64 -26.00 7.00 2.77
C SER A 64 -26.14 7.53 1.35
N HIS A 65 -25.25 8.45 0.96
CA HIS A 65 -25.13 8.98 -0.39
C HIS A 65 -23.78 8.59 -0.99
N ILE A 66 -23.76 7.55 -1.82
CA ILE A 66 -22.57 7.17 -2.58
C ILE A 66 -22.35 8.22 -3.66
N ASN A 67 -21.29 9.00 -3.53
CA ASN A 67 -20.90 10.00 -4.52
C ASN A 67 -19.99 9.36 -5.56
N TRP A 68 -20.46 9.33 -6.80
CA TRP A 68 -19.75 8.75 -7.94
C TRP A 68 -19.25 9.85 -8.86
N TYR A 69 -17.97 10.17 -8.80
CA TYR A 69 -17.40 11.24 -9.63
C TYR A 69 -17.08 10.71 -11.02
N HIS A 70 -17.36 11.50 -12.07
CA HIS A 70 -17.13 11.10 -13.46
C HIS A 70 -15.70 10.58 -13.68
N ASN A 71 -14.71 11.28 -13.14
CA ASN A 71 -13.30 10.98 -13.42
C ASN A 71 -12.73 9.78 -12.61
N VAL A 72 -13.55 9.05 -11.84
CA VAL A 72 -13.15 7.78 -11.22
C VAL A 72 -12.76 6.72 -12.28
N MET A 73 -13.35 6.81 -13.48
CA MET A 73 -13.02 5.92 -14.60
C MET A 73 -11.54 6.03 -15.01
N MET A 74 -10.96 7.22 -14.90
CA MET A 74 -9.53 7.46 -15.15
C MET A 74 -8.66 6.71 -14.14
N LEU A 75 -9.03 6.71 -12.85
CA LEU A 75 -8.31 5.95 -11.82
C LEU A 75 -8.40 4.46 -12.06
N LEU A 76 -9.61 3.96 -12.30
CA LEU A 76 -9.86 2.56 -12.60
C LEU A 76 -9.02 2.09 -13.78
N ARG A 77 -8.99 2.88 -14.86
CA ARG A 77 -8.12 2.62 -16.01
C ARG A 77 -6.65 2.55 -15.60
N ASN A 78 -6.14 3.59 -14.93
CA ASN A 78 -4.73 3.70 -14.59
C ASN A 78 -4.28 2.56 -13.66
N TRP A 79 -5.08 2.24 -12.63
CA TRP A 79 -4.81 1.13 -11.71
C TRP A 79 -4.83 -0.21 -12.42
N TYR A 80 -5.84 -0.47 -13.25
CA TYR A 80 -5.94 -1.75 -13.95
C TYR A 80 -4.85 -1.91 -15.01
N PHE A 81 -4.53 -0.85 -15.75
CA PHE A 81 -3.40 -0.86 -16.69
C PHE A 81 -2.10 -1.24 -15.97
N VAL A 82 -1.75 -0.54 -14.88
CA VAL A 82 -0.43 -0.74 -14.23
C VAL A 82 -0.34 -2.04 -13.44
N GLN A 83 -1.46 -2.59 -12.97
CA GLN A 83 -1.47 -3.82 -12.16
C GLN A 83 -1.83 -5.09 -12.95
N ALA A 84 -2.52 -4.98 -14.10
CA ALA A 84 -3.03 -6.14 -14.83
C ALA A 84 -2.60 -6.25 -16.30
N SER A 85 -2.11 -5.20 -16.97
CA SER A 85 -1.80 -5.25 -18.42
C SER A 85 -0.81 -6.32 -18.88
N PRO A 86 0.14 -6.81 -18.07
CA PRO A 86 0.94 -7.98 -18.45
C PRO A 86 0.09 -9.26 -18.59
N ASN A 87 -0.95 -9.40 -17.76
CA ASN A 87 -1.79 -10.60 -17.66
C ASN A 87 -3.13 -10.50 -18.41
N ASP A 88 -3.62 -9.28 -18.67
CA ASP A 88 -4.88 -9.04 -19.39
C ASP A 88 -4.65 -8.06 -20.55
N GLU A 89 -4.84 -8.55 -21.77
CA GLU A 89 -4.61 -7.75 -22.98
C GLU A 89 -5.62 -6.60 -23.13
N ARG A 90 -6.82 -6.74 -22.54
CA ARG A 90 -7.86 -5.70 -22.59
C ARG A 90 -7.39 -4.41 -21.88
N ALA A 91 -6.43 -4.52 -20.97
CA ALA A 91 -5.88 -3.39 -20.23
C ALA A 91 -4.76 -2.63 -20.97
N ARG A 92 -4.34 -3.08 -22.17
CA ARG A 92 -3.19 -2.51 -22.93
C ARG A 92 -3.58 -1.33 -23.84
N LYS A 93 -4.55 -0.53 -23.42
CA LYS A 93 -5.11 0.61 -24.16
C LYS A 93 -5.56 1.73 -23.25
N ILE A 94 -5.58 2.96 -23.75
CA ILE A 94 -6.01 4.15 -22.99
C ILE A 94 -7.53 4.24 -22.85
N GLU A 95 -8.28 3.71 -23.81
CA GLU A 95 -9.74 3.63 -23.74
C GLU A 95 -10.16 2.18 -23.58
N PHE A 96 -10.73 1.85 -22.43
CA PHE A 96 -11.26 0.52 -22.17
C PHE A 96 -12.63 0.34 -22.80
N ASP A 97 -12.95 -0.88 -23.22
CA ASP A 97 -14.31 -1.18 -23.69
C ASP A 97 -15.30 -1.07 -22.53
N ASP A 98 -16.55 -0.69 -22.83
CA ASP A 98 -17.62 -0.53 -21.84
C ASP A 98 -17.79 -1.74 -20.92
N LYS A 99 -17.59 -2.95 -21.46
CA LYS A 99 -17.65 -4.18 -20.66
C LYS A 99 -16.59 -4.20 -19.56
N LEU A 100 -15.33 -3.94 -19.91
CA LEU A 100 -14.23 -3.92 -18.95
C LEU A 100 -14.41 -2.77 -17.96
N MET A 101 -14.71 -1.57 -18.44
CA MET A 101 -14.94 -0.43 -17.53
C MET A 101 -16.12 -0.70 -16.59
N GLY A 102 -17.20 -1.30 -17.08
CA GLY A 102 -18.34 -1.72 -16.26
C GLY A 102 -17.99 -2.76 -15.18
N GLU A 103 -17.06 -3.68 -15.46
CA GLU A 103 -16.53 -4.63 -14.48
C GLU A 103 -15.72 -3.90 -13.37
N LEU A 104 -14.88 -2.93 -13.74
CA LEU A 104 -14.10 -2.12 -12.80
C LEU A 104 -14.99 -1.21 -11.94
N ILE A 105 -16.02 -0.61 -12.54
CA ILE A 105 -17.04 0.19 -11.85
C ILE A 105 -17.79 -0.66 -10.84
N ARG A 106 -18.16 -1.90 -11.20
CA ARG A 106 -18.85 -2.83 -10.30
C ARG A 106 -18.03 -3.15 -9.06
N PHE A 107 -16.71 -3.27 -9.18
CA PHE A 107 -15.81 -3.44 -8.04
C PHE A 107 -15.93 -2.25 -7.08
N VAL A 108 -15.64 -1.03 -7.53
CA VAL A 108 -15.64 0.15 -6.66
C VAL A 108 -17.03 0.41 -6.10
N SER A 109 -18.08 0.26 -6.90
CA SER A 109 -19.46 0.38 -6.41
C SER A 109 -19.78 -0.63 -5.30
N SER A 110 -19.31 -1.88 -5.41
CA SER A 110 -19.50 -2.88 -4.35
C SER A 110 -18.73 -2.53 -3.08
N HIS A 111 -17.54 -1.93 -3.21
CA HIS A 111 -16.73 -1.43 -2.11
C HIS A 111 -17.44 -0.28 -1.38
N GLU A 112 -17.93 0.72 -2.11
CA GLU A 112 -18.66 1.85 -1.51
C GLU A 112 -19.94 1.39 -0.82
N VAL A 113 -20.69 0.44 -1.40
CA VAL A 113 -21.85 -0.19 -0.73
C VAL A 113 -21.44 -0.90 0.56
N GLY A 114 -20.23 -1.45 0.65
CA GLY A 114 -19.69 -1.97 1.90
C GLY A 114 -19.62 -0.92 3.00
N HIS A 115 -19.14 0.29 2.67
CA HIS A 115 -19.11 1.41 3.62
C HIS A 115 -20.51 1.86 4.06
N THR A 116 -21.50 1.84 3.16
CA THR A 116 -22.88 2.16 3.52
C THR A 116 -23.50 1.13 4.47
N LEU A 117 -22.88 -0.05 4.59
CA LEU A 117 -23.22 -1.10 5.55
C LEU A 117 -22.33 -1.07 6.80
N GLY A 118 -21.59 0.02 7.03
CA GLY A 118 -20.74 0.21 8.20
C GLY A 118 -19.42 -0.56 8.17
N LEU A 119 -19.05 -1.17 7.04
CA LEU A 119 -17.76 -1.84 6.91
C LEU A 119 -16.63 -0.82 6.77
N ARG A 120 -15.56 -0.98 7.56
CA ARG A 120 -14.32 -0.21 7.44
C ARG A 120 -13.38 -0.86 6.43
N HIS A 121 -12.35 -0.14 6.00
CA HIS A 121 -11.26 -0.78 5.28
C HIS A 121 -10.59 -1.85 6.16
N ASN A 122 -10.24 -2.98 5.54
CA ASN A 122 -9.52 -4.07 6.17
C ASN A 122 -8.14 -4.23 5.53
N PHE A 123 -7.22 -3.31 5.82
CA PHE A 123 -5.88 -3.28 5.21
C PHE A 123 -5.01 -4.49 5.58
N GLY A 124 -5.47 -5.35 6.50
CA GLY A 124 -4.80 -6.60 6.84
C GLY A 124 -5.24 -7.81 6.01
N SER A 125 -6.35 -7.73 5.26
CA SER A 125 -6.96 -8.95 4.69
C SER A 125 -6.02 -9.67 3.73
N SER A 126 -5.29 -8.91 2.90
CA SER A 126 -4.37 -9.41 1.88
C SER A 126 -3.18 -10.16 2.48
N SER A 127 -2.74 -9.78 3.68
CA SER A 127 -1.58 -10.41 4.33
C SER A 127 -1.87 -11.83 4.81
N THR A 128 -3.13 -12.29 4.75
CA THR A 128 -3.54 -13.65 5.13
C THR A 128 -3.44 -14.64 3.96
N VAL A 129 -3.07 -14.15 2.78
CA VAL A 129 -2.99 -14.94 1.55
C VAL A 129 -1.54 -15.22 1.21
N PRO A 130 -1.10 -16.49 1.18
CA PRO A 130 0.24 -16.83 0.74
C PRO A 130 0.51 -16.35 -0.68
N VAL A 131 1.61 -15.60 -0.89
CA VAL A 131 1.93 -15.00 -2.20
C VAL A 131 1.93 -16.03 -3.33
N GLU A 132 2.43 -17.24 -3.09
CA GLU A 132 2.46 -18.30 -4.11
C GLU A 132 1.06 -18.78 -4.55
N LYS A 133 0.03 -18.62 -3.71
CA LYS A 133 -1.36 -18.93 -4.10
C LYS A 133 -1.96 -17.92 -5.05
N LEU A 134 -1.38 -16.73 -5.15
CA LEU A 134 -1.79 -15.69 -6.09
C LEU A 134 -1.32 -15.96 -7.52
N ARG A 135 -0.59 -17.05 -7.74
CA ARG A 135 -0.19 -17.56 -9.05
C ARG A 135 -0.88 -18.88 -9.40
N ASP A 136 -1.69 -19.42 -8.48
CA ASP A 136 -2.42 -20.67 -8.65
C ASP A 136 -3.84 -20.39 -9.16
N LYS A 137 -4.06 -20.62 -10.45
CA LYS A 137 -5.35 -20.38 -11.13
C LYS A 137 -6.54 -21.04 -10.43
N LYS A 138 -6.43 -22.33 -10.10
CA LYS A 138 -7.54 -23.07 -9.48
C LYS A 138 -7.84 -22.55 -8.09
N TRP A 139 -6.79 -22.19 -7.35
CA TRP A 139 -6.95 -21.61 -6.03
C TRP A 139 -7.62 -20.24 -6.10
N LEU A 140 -7.21 -19.37 -7.02
CA LEU A 140 -7.80 -18.04 -7.21
C LEU A 140 -9.26 -18.09 -7.69
N GLU A 141 -9.60 -18.99 -8.62
CA GLU A 141 -10.98 -19.19 -9.06
C GLU A 141 -11.89 -19.50 -7.87
N LYS A 142 -11.42 -20.33 -6.94
CA LYS A 142 -12.15 -20.69 -5.72
C LYS A 142 -12.16 -19.59 -4.66
N ASN A 143 -11.02 -18.98 -4.36
CA ASN A 143 -10.84 -18.17 -3.14
C ASN A 143 -10.76 -16.66 -3.38
N GLY A 144 -10.55 -16.22 -4.63
CA GLY A 144 -10.18 -14.84 -4.94
C GLY A 144 -8.75 -14.53 -4.50
N HIS A 145 -8.22 -13.35 -4.84
CA HIS A 145 -6.86 -12.94 -4.45
C HIS A 145 -6.80 -12.26 -3.08
N THR A 146 -7.92 -11.77 -2.55
CA THR A 146 -8.04 -11.21 -1.21
C THR A 146 -9.33 -11.73 -0.52
N PRO A 147 -9.33 -11.98 0.80
CA PRO A 147 -10.54 -12.35 1.54
C PRO A 147 -11.56 -11.21 1.72
N SER A 148 -11.17 -9.95 1.47
CA SER A 148 -12.06 -8.80 1.63
C SER A 148 -11.96 -7.84 0.45
N ILE A 149 -13.12 -7.43 -0.09
CA ILE A 149 -13.19 -6.30 -1.03
C ILE A 149 -12.81 -4.96 -0.37
N MET A 150 -12.82 -4.90 0.97
CA MET A 150 -12.52 -3.69 1.76
C MET A 150 -11.01 -3.46 2.02
N ASP A 151 -10.13 -4.32 1.52
CA ASP A 151 -8.69 -4.35 1.83
C ASP A 151 -7.82 -3.38 0.99
N TYR A 152 -8.38 -2.81 -0.08
CA TYR A 152 -7.60 -2.08 -1.09
C TYR A 152 -6.50 -2.92 -1.78
N ALA A 153 -6.53 -4.24 -1.68
CA ALA A 153 -5.81 -5.13 -2.59
C ALA A 153 -6.51 -5.13 -3.97
N ARG A 154 -6.39 -4.03 -4.73
CA ARG A 154 -7.23 -3.76 -5.92
C ARG A 154 -7.13 -4.84 -6.98
N PHE A 155 -5.94 -5.11 -7.52
CA PHE A 155 -5.73 -6.16 -8.52
C PHE A 155 -4.55 -7.05 -8.15
N ASN A 156 -4.61 -8.32 -8.55
CA ASN A 156 -3.54 -9.27 -8.33
C ASN A 156 -2.32 -8.99 -9.24
N TYR A 157 -1.46 -8.07 -8.82
CA TYR A 157 -0.22 -7.72 -9.53
C TYR A 157 0.89 -8.79 -9.40
N VAL A 158 0.67 -9.83 -8.59
CA VAL A 158 1.62 -10.94 -8.39
C VAL A 158 1.55 -11.93 -9.55
N ALA A 159 0.36 -12.16 -10.12
CA ALA A 159 0.17 -13.03 -11.27
C ALA A 159 1.14 -12.68 -12.41
N GLN A 160 1.71 -13.70 -13.04
CA GLN A 160 2.61 -13.59 -14.19
C GLN A 160 1.93 -14.16 -15.45
N PRO A 161 2.33 -13.72 -16.67
CA PRO A 161 1.68 -14.18 -17.89
C PRO A 161 1.66 -15.71 -18.04
N GLU A 162 2.71 -16.39 -17.60
CA GLU A 162 2.82 -17.85 -17.61
C GLU A 162 1.81 -18.57 -16.70
N ASP A 163 1.22 -17.87 -15.73
CA ASP A 163 0.25 -18.44 -14.78
C ASP A 163 -1.15 -18.59 -15.40
N ASN A 164 -1.41 -17.91 -16.52
CA ASN A 164 -2.69 -17.96 -17.26
C ASN A 164 -3.93 -17.68 -16.37
N ILE A 165 -3.78 -16.76 -15.40
CA ILE A 165 -4.84 -16.34 -14.49
C ILE A 165 -5.93 -15.58 -15.26
N GLY A 166 -7.18 -16.02 -15.11
CA GLY A 166 -8.33 -15.33 -15.69
C GLY A 166 -8.81 -14.15 -14.84
N GLU A 167 -9.77 -13.39 -15.36
CA GLU A 167 -10.35 -12.20 -14.73
C GLU A 167 -10.73 -12.41 -13.25
N SER A 168 -11.35 -13.54 -12.92
CA SER A 168 -11.81 -13.86 -11.57
C SER A 168 -10.68 -14.01 -10.53
N GLY A 169 -9.44 -14.17 -10.97
CA GLY A 169 -8.24 -14.23 -10.14
C GLY A 169 -7.39 -12.95 -10.19
N ILE A 170 -7.75 -11.99 -11.05
CA ILE A 170 -7.13 -10.66 -11.13
C ILE A 170 -7.98 -9.62 -10.39
N MET A 171 -9.31 -9.68 -10.59
CA MET A 171 -10.25 -8.69 -10.10
C MET A 171 -10.73 -8.98 -8.67
N PRO A 172 -10.97 -7.92 -7.88
CA PRO A 172 -11.42 -8.04 -6.50
C PRO A 172 -12.90 -8.40 -6.45
N ARG A 173 -13.28 -9.11 -5.40
CA ARG A 173 -14.65 -9.58 -5.20
C ARG A 173 -14.94 -9.72 -3.71
N ILE A 174 -16.22 -9.82 -3.38
CA ILE A 174 -16.66 -10.11 -2.01
C ILE A 174 -16.14 -11.49 -1.60
N GLY A 175 -15.42 -11.52 -0.48
CA GLY A 175 -14.70 -12.68 0.00
C GLY A 175 -15.16 -13.18 1.37
N ASP A 176 -14.34 -14.03 1.99
CA ASP A 176 -14.65 -14.70 3.24
C ASP A 176 -14.82 -13.73 4.42
N TYR A 177 -13.95 -12.72 4.51
CA TYR A 177 -14.03 -11.71 5.56
C TYR A 177 -15.29 -10.86 5.41
N ASP A 178 -15.65 -10.43 4.19
CA ASP A 178 -16.82 -9.60 3.97
C ASP A 178 -18.11 -10.34 4.39
N ASN A 179 -18.21 -11.62 4.04
CA ASN A 179 -19.33 -12.46 4.47
C ASN A 179 -19.36 -12.62 5.99
N TRP A 180 -18.20 -12.79 6.63
CA TRP A 180 -18.08 -12.87 8.08
C TRP A 180 -18.46 -11.57 8.77
N ALA A 181 -17.97 -10.42 8.28
CA ALA A 181 -18.25 -9.12 8.86
C ALA A 181 -19.74 -8.75 8.78
N ILE A 182 -20.39 -9.05 7.64
CA ILE A 182 -21.83 -8.88 7.50
C ILE A 182 -22.59 -9.84 8.42
N GLU A 183 -22.19 -11.10 8.50
CA GLU A 183 -22.83 -12.06 9.40
C GLU A 183 -22.70 -11.65 10.87
N TRP A 184 -21.51 -11.19 11.29
CA TRP A 184 -21.26 -10.72 12.64
C TRP A 184 -22.03 -9.44 12.97
N GLY A 185 -22.03 -8.47 12.04
CA GLY A 185 -22.64 -7.15 12.27
C GLY A 185 -24.15 -7.11 12.17
N TYR A 186 -24.77 -8.02 11.41
CA TYR A 186 -26.21 -7.96 11.11
C TYR A 186 -27.04 -9.14 11.63
N ARG A 187 -26.44 -10.29 11.98
CA ARG A 187 -27.22 -11.44 12.46
C ARG A 187 -27.93 -11.08 13.76
N ARG A 188 -29.26 -11.30 13.78
CA ARG A 188 -30.08 -11.08 14.97
C ARG A 188 -30.14 -12.31 15.88
N PHE A 189 -29.89 -12.13 17.17
CA PHE A 189 -29.96 -13.17 18.19
C PHE A 189 -31.17 -12.97 19.11
N TYR A 190 -32.33 -13.52 18.71
CA TYR A 190 -33.61 -13.31 19.39
C TYR A 190 -33.65 -13.79 20.87
N GLN A 191 -32.72 -14.65 21.28
CA GLN A 191 -32.61 -15.11 22.66
C GLN A 191 -32.05 -14.06 23.63
N TYR A 192 -31.44 -12.99 23.12
CA TYR A 192 -30.92 -11.89 23.94
C TYR A 192 -31.84 -10.67 23.78
N ASN A 193 -32.19 -10.04 24.91
CA ASN A 193 -33.08 -8.88 24.95
C ASN A 193 -32.37 -7.58 25.36
N ALA A 194 -31.04 -7.62 25.52
CA ALA A 194 -30.21 -6.45 25.84
C ALA A 194 -28.77 -6.66 25.32
N PRO A 195 -28.08 -5.61 24.83
CA PRO A 195 -26.75 -5.72 24.22
C PRO A 195 -25.68 -6.36 25.12
N ASN A 196 -25.72 -6.09 26.43
CA ASN A 196 -24.77 -6.63 27.40
C ASN A 196 -24.86 -8.16 27.54
N LEU A 197 -26.02 -8.75 27.24
CA LEU A 197 -26.22 -10.20 27.31
C LEU A 197 -25.62 -10.93 26.10
N GLU A 198 -25.42 -10.23 24.97
CA GLU A 198 -24.79 -10.80 23.78
C GLU A 198 -23.26 -10.87 23.90
N LYS A 199 -22.66 -10.01 24.75
CA LYS A 199 -21.22 -9.75 24.78
C LYS A 199 -20.37 -11.03 24.92
N GLU A 200 -20.73 -11.90 25.86
CA GLU A 200 -19.99 -13.15 26.08
C GLU A 200 -20.09 -14.09 24.87
N TYR A 201 -21.29 -14.24 24.31
CA TYR A 201 -21.52 -15.05 23.12
C TYR A 201 -20.72 -14.50 21.93
N LEU A 202 -20.81 -13.19 21.67
CA LEU A 202 -20.10 -12.53 20.57
C LEU A 202 -18.58 -12.67 20.71
N ASN A 203 -18.04 -12.51 21.93
CA ASN A 203 -16.62 -12.70 22.19
C ASN A 203 -16.16 -14.12 21.83
N ASN A 204 -16.84 -15.13 22.37
CA ASN A 204 -16.55 -16.53 22.08
C ASN A 204 -16.73 -16.87 20.58
N TRP A 205 -17.73 -16.27 19.94
CA TRP A 205 -17.98 -16.43 18.52
C TRP A 205 -16.84 -15.85 17.67
N VAL A 206 -16.37 -14.63 17.98
CA VAL A 206 -15.21 -14.02 17.32
C VAL A 206 -13.96 -14.86 17.54
N ILE A 207 -13.64 -15.23 18.79
CA ILE A 207 -12.47 -16.06 19.13
C ILE A 207 -12.48 -17.38 18.33
N LYS A 208 -13.64 -18.02 18.21
CA LYS A 208 -13.79 -19.27 17.46
C LYS A 208 -13.55 -19.06 15.96
N ASN A 209 -14.12 -18.01 15.36
CA ASN A 209 -14.03 -17.79 13.91
C ASN A 209 -12.66 -17.28 13.48
N LEU A 210 -11.99 -16.46 14.29
CA LEU A 210 -10.65 -15.94 14.00
C LEU A 210 -9.54 -17.01 14.01
N LYS A 211 -9.87 -18.27 14.32
CA LYS A 211 -8.99 -19.42 14.01
C LYS A 211 -8.79 -19.60 12.50
N ASN A 212 -9.70 -19.08 11.68
CA ASN A 212 -9.50 -18.94 10.25
C ASN A 212 -8.87 -17.57 9.96
N GLU A 213 -7.60 -17.57 9.58
CA GLU A 213 -6.83 -16.35 9.31
C GLU A 213 -7.45 -15.48 8.22
N ARG A 214 -8.20 -16.06 7.27
CA ARG A 214 -8.91 -15.31 6.23
C ARG A 214 -10.03 -14.41 6.76
N LEU A 215 -10.39 -14.55 8.04
CA LEU A 215 -11.37 -13.71 8.74
C LEU A 215 -10.71 -12.61 9.59
N TRP A 216 -9.40 -12.45 9.47
CA TRP A 216 -8.66 -11.42 10.20
C TRP A 216 -8.97 -10.00 9.72
N PHE A 217 -8.97 -9.05 10.66
CA PHE A 217 -9.11 -7.63 10.42
C PHE A 217 -7.82 -6.90 10.82
N GLY A 218 -7.22 -6.18 9.88
CA GLY A 218 -6.13 -5.23 10.12
C GLY A 218 -6.60 -3.79 9.96
N THR A 219 -6.30 -2.95 10.95
CA THR A 219 -6.71 -1.54 10.99
C THR A 219 -5.98 -0.70 9.94
N GLU A 220 -6.66 0.31 9.40
CA GLU A 220 -6.09 1.27 8.45
C GLU A 220 -5.18 2.34 9.10
N THR A 221 -5.16 2.40 10.44
CA THR A 221 -4.55 3.51 11.19
C THR A 221 -3.16 3.22 11.74
N ASN A 222 -2.72 1.95 11.78
CA ASN A 222 -1.42 1.60 12.37
C ASN A 222 -0.28 1.83 11.35
N PRO A 223 0.61 2.80 11.58
CA PRO A 223 1.68 3.14 10.63
C PRO A 223 2.90 2.21 10.70
N PHE A 224 2.92 1.26 11.65
CA PHE A 224 4.04 0.35 11.89
C PHE A 224 3.77 -1.10 11.51
N ASP A 225 2.52 -1.55 11.41
CA ASP A 225 2.22 -2.94 11.09
C ASP A 225 2.40 -3.22 9.58
N PRO A 226 3.40 -3.99 9.14
CA PRO A 226 3.62 -4.30 7.73
C PRO A 226 2.56 -5.22 7.12
N ARG A 227 1.67 -5.81 7.93
CA ARG A 227 0.54 -6.61 7.45
C ARG A 227 -0.65 -5.74 7.08
N SER A 228 -0.76 -4.53 7.66
CA SER A 228 -1.89 -3.62 7.45
C SER A 228 -1.49 -2.46 6.54
N GLN A 229 -1.59 -2.64 5.22
CA GLN A 229 -1.18 -1.65 4.22
C GLN A 229 -2.13 -1.60 3.02
N SER A 230 -2.57 -0.40 2.64
CA SER A 230 -3.33 -0.23 1.38
C SER A 230 -2.52 -0.71 0.18
N GLU A 231 -3.17 -1.33 -0.80
CA GLU A 231 -2.57 -1.81 -2.06
C GLU A 231 -1.58 -2.96 -1.93
N GLN A 232 -1.42 -3.52 -0.74
CA GLN A 232 -0.65 -4.74 -0.56
C GLN A 232 -1.43 -5.92 -1.12
N VAL A 233 -0.69 -6.91 -1.62
CA VAL A 233 -1.25 -8.17 -2.09
C VAL A 233 -0.34 -9.29 -1.56
N GLY A 234 -0.91 -10.21 -0.80
CA GLY A 234 -0.22 -11.36 -0.22
C GLY A 234 0.49 -11.10 1.12
N ASP A 235 0.98 -12.19 1.71
CA ASP A 235 1.59 -12.27 3.05
C ASP A 235 3.06 -11.81 3.14
N ASN A 236 3.75 -11.69 2.01
CA ASN A 236 5.14 -11.24 1.95
C ASN A 236 5.31 -10.12 0.91
N ALA A 237 5.51 -8.89 1.38
CA ALA A 237 5.66 -7.73 0.51
C ALA A 237 6.91 -7.79 -0.38
N MET A 238 8.01 -8.40 0.08
CA MET A 238 9.24 -8.53 -0.70
C MET A 238 9.03 -9.44 -1.91
N ILE A 239 8.43 -10.62 -1.71
CA ILE A 239 8.14 -11.58 -2.79
C ILE A 239 7.08 -11.00 -3.74
N ALA A 240 5.97 -10.49 -3.20
CA ALA A 240 4.91 -9.89 -4.00
C ALA A 240 5.43 -8.72 -4.86
N SER A 241 6.22 -7.84 -4.26
CA SER A 241 6.84 -6.72 -4.95
C SER A 241 7.84 -7.16 -6.01
N ALA A 242 8.60 -8.25 -5.79
CA ALA A 242 9.50 -8.79 -6.80
C ALA A 242 8.73 -9.25 -8.06
N TYR A 243 7.58 -9.91 -7.90
CA TYR A 243 6.69 -10.25 -9.01
C TYR A 243 6.06 -9.01 -9.65
N GLY A 244 5.63 -8.05 -8.85
CA GLY A 244 5.12 -6.77 -9.32
C GLY A 244 6.15 -6.01 -10.18
N ILE A 245 7.42 -5.96 -9.76
CA ILE A 245 8.51 -5.32 -10.51
C ILE A 245 8.75 -6.03 -11.85
N LYS A 246 8.67 -7.36 -11.91
CA LYS A 246 8.74 -8.10 -13.19
C LYS A 246 7.64 -7.63 -14.15
N ASN A 247 6.43 -7.43 -13.64
CA ASN A 247 5.32 -6.90 -14.40
C ASN A 247 5.55 -5.45 -14.84
N LEU A 248 6.02 -4.56 -13.95
CA LEU A 248 6.32 -3.17 -14.31
C LEU A 248 7.41 -3.06 -15.39
N LYS A 249 8.42 -3.93 -15.39
CA LYS A 249 9.43 -3.99 -16.45
C LYS A 249 8.80 -4.28 -17.82
N ARG A 250 7.91 -5.28 -17.90
CA ARG A 250 7.17 -5.60 -19.13
C ARG A 250 6.32 -4.42 -19.60
N ILE A 251 5.70 -3.69 -18.66
CA ILE A 251 4.89 -2.51 -18.97
C ILE A 251 5.78 -1.40 -19.56
N ILE A 252 6.90 -1.07 -18.92
CA ILE A 252 7.83 -0.05 -19.42
C ILE A 252 8.31 -0.36 -20.83
N ASP A 253 8.69 -1.61 -21.10
CA ASP A 253 9.17 -2.04 -22.42
C ASP A 253 8.08 -1.93 -23.52
N ASN A 254 6.80 -1.86 -23.16
CA ASN A 254 5.68 -1.73 -24.09
C ASN A 254 4.93 -0.40 -23.98
N LEU A 255 5.36 0.50 -23.09
CA LEU A 255 4.54 1.63 -22.65
C LEU A 255 4.18 2.55 -23.81
N GLU A 256 5.16 2.90 -24.66
CA GLU A 256 4.92 3.72 -25.85
C GLU A 256 3.87 3.09 -26.79
N LYS A 257 3.94 1.77 -27.00
CA LYS A 257 2.99 1.07 -27.86
C LYS A 257 1.58 1.08 -27.28
N TRP A 258 1.44 0.80 -25.98
CA TRP A 258 0.14 0.64 -25.31
C TRP A 258 -0.54 1.97 -24.96
N THR A 259 0.21 3.07 -25.00
CA THR A 259 -0.31 4.42 -24.70
C THR A 259 -0.50 5.29 -25.93
N LYS A 260 -0.23 4.74 -27.13
CA LYS A 260 -0.36 5.46 -28.39
C LYS A 260 -1.83 5.67 -28.74
N THR A 261 -2.23 6.93 -28.87
CA THR A 261 -3.53 7.31 -29.42
C THR A 261 -3.33 8.06 -30.74
N PRO A 262 -4.04 7.71 -31.83
CA PRO A 262 -3.92 8.42 -33.10
C PRO A 262 -4.27 9.91 -32.96
N ASN A 263 -3.43 10.78 -33.52
CA ASN A 263 -3.60 12.24 -33.55
C ASN A 263 -3.48 12.95 -32.19
N GLU A 264 -3.00 12.26 -31.14
CA GLU A 264 -2.69 12.87 -29.84
C GLU A 264 -1.18 12.99 -29.63
N ASP A 265 -0.79 13.78 -28.64
CA ASP A 265 0.60 13.93 -28.20
C ASP A 265 1.03 12.78 -27.26
N TYR A 266 2.12 12.99 -26.51
CA TYR A 266 2.69 11.99 -25.60
C TYR A 266 2.21 12.12 -24.15
N ASP A 267 1.14 12.87 -23.88
CA ASP A 267 0.62 13.03 -22.52
C ASP A 267 0.19 11.69 -21.91
N ASN A 268 -0.43 10.81 -22.71
CA ASN A 268 -0.79 9.45 -22.28
C ASN A 268 0.43 8.60 -21.90
N LEU A 269 1.53 8.71 -22.67
CA LEU A 269 2.79 8.06 -22.35
C LEU A 269 3.37 8.60 -21.03
N GLY A 270 3.40 9.93 -20.88
CA GLY A 270 3.88 10.58 -19.67
C GLY A 270 3.08 10.21 -18.43
N MET A 271 1.75 10.28 -18.52
CA MET A 271 0.84 9.90 -17.44
C MET A 271 1.05 8.45 -17.02
N MET A 272 1.10 7.50 -17.97
CA MET A 272 1.24 6.09 -17.60
C MET A 272 2.65 5.75 -17.11
N TYR A 273 3.68 6.48 -17.54
CA TYR A 273 5.01 6.37 -16.94
C TYR A 273 5.00 6.81 -15.46
N ASP A 274 4.26 7.87 -15.13
CA ASP A 274 4.06 8.28 -13.74
C ASP A 274 3.30 7.23 -12.94
N GLN A 275 2.31 6.54 -13.55
CA GLN A 275 1.61 5.44 -12.88
C GLN A 275 2.54 4.27 -12.59
N VAL A 276 3.42 3.89 -13.53
CA VAL A 276 4.41 2.83 -13.31
C VAL A 276 5.39 3.19 -12.20
N THR A 277 5.96 4.39 -12.23
CA THR A 277 6.91 4.83 -11.19
C THR A 277 6.22 4.99 -9.83
N THR A 278 4.96 5.43 -9.81
CA THR A 278 4.13 5.47 -8.58
C THR A 278 3.86 4.09 -8.02
N GLN A 279 3.52 3.12 -8.87
CA GLN A 279 3.31 1.73 -8.44
C GLN A 279 4.61 1.12 -7.91
N PHE A 280 5.76 1.40 -8.54
CA PHE A 280 7.06 0.95 -8.04
C PHE A 280 7.42 1.56 -6.68
N ARG A 281 7.18 2.87 -6.49
CA ARG A 281 7.32 3.53 -5.18
C ARG A 281 6.43 2.89 -4.12
N ARG A 282 5.23 2.47 -4.50
CA ARG A 282 4.29 1.80 -3.59
C ARG A 282 4.85 0.46 -3.09
N TYR A 283 5.40 -0.35 -3.99
CA TYR A 283 6.10 -1.60 -3.63
C TYR A 283 7.27 -1.35 -2.68
N ALA A 284 8.09 -0.34 -2.98
CA ALA A 284 9.19 0.05 -2.08
C ALA A 284 8.70 0.50 -0.70
N GLY A 285 7.57 1.22 -0.65
CA GLY A 285 6.91 1.63 0.58
C GLY A 285 6.41 0.45 1.42
N HIS A 286 5.79 -0.55 0.78
CA HIS A 286 5.34 -1.77 1.44
C HIS A 286 6.48 -2.53 2.12
N VAL A 287 7.61 -2.67 1.41
CA VAL A 287 8.82 -3.31 1.94
C VAL A 287 9.45 -2.47 3.05
N SER A 288 9.49 -1.14 2.89
CA SER A 288 10.08 -0.24 3.89
C SER A 288 9.34 -0.25 5.24
N LYS A 289 8.06 -0.64 5.28
CA LYS A 289 7.28 -0.73 6.53
C LYS A 289 7.75 -1.86 7.46
N TYR A 290 8.44 -2.87 6.94
CA TYR A 290 9.03 -3.95 7.74
C TYR A 290 10.16 -3.43 8.64
N ILE A 291 10.94 -2.44 8.18
CA ILE A 291 12.05 -1.86 8.94
C ILE A 291 11.51 -1.01 10.09
N GLY A 292 11.85 -1.41 11.31
CA GLY A 292 11.29 -0.84 12.54
C GLY A 292 9.78 -1.03 12.66
N GLY A 293 9.23 -2.08 12.02
CA GLY A 293 7.80 -2.38 12.07
C GLY A 293 7.39 -3.08 13.37
N GLN A 294 6.13 -2.85 13.78
CA GLN A 294 5.50 -3.49 14.93
C GLN A 294 4.13 -3.99 14.51
N MET A 295 3.90 -5.29 14.63
CA MET A 295 2.64 -5.94 14.36
C MET A 295 1.68 -5.75 15.54
N GLU A 296 0.42 -5.45 15.22
CA GLU A 296 -0.66 -5.33 16.19
C GLU A 296 -1.73 -6.38 15.91
N THR A 297 -2.01 -7.21 16.90
CA THR A 297 -3.07 -8.22 16.85
C THR A 297 -3.98 -8.02 18.05
N PRO A 298 -5.09 -7.28 17.92
CA PRO A 298 -6.03 -7.04 19.00
C PRO A 298 -6.53 -8.35 19.61
N LYS A 299 -6.51 -8.45 20.94
CA LYS A 299 -6.91 -9.63 21.70
C LYS A 299 -7.74 -9.23 22.91
N THR A 300 -8.71 -10.07 23.27
CA THR A 300 -9.40 -9.98 24.57
C THR A 300 -8.66 -10.79 25.63
N ALA A 301 -9.04 -10.62 26.90
CA ALA A 301 -8.39 -11.27 28.03
C ALA A 301 -8.46 -12.81 27.98
N GLU A 302 -9.43 -13.38 27.25
CA GLU A 302 -9.60 -14.82 27.08
C GLU A 302 -8.69 -15.42 25.99
N GLN A 303 -8.03 -14.58 25.19
CA GLN A 303 -7.11 -15.00 24.14
C GLN A 303 -5.67 -14.99 24.64
N SER A 304 -4.93 -16.07 24.40
CA SER A 304 -3.50 -16.13 24.69
C SER A 304 -2.65 -15.39 23.63
N GLY A 305 -1.40 -15.11 23.99
CA GLY A 305 -0.42 -14.46 23.12
C GLY A 305 -0.29 -12.96 23.36
N VAL A 306 0.55 -12.32 22.56
CA VAL A 306 0.84 -10.88 22.67
C VAL A 306 -0.04 -10.04 21.74
N VAL A 307 -0.31 -8.79 22.13
CA VAL A 307 -1.01 -7.82 21.27
C VAL A 307 -0.03 -7.14 20.32
N TYR A 308 1.16 -6.79 20.80
CA TYR A 308 2.19 -6.14 20.02
C TYR A 308 3.40 -7.05 19.86
N GLU A 309 3.87 -7.21 18.63
CA GLU A 309 5.03 -8.03 18.28
C GLU A 309 5.96 -7.25 17.36
N VAL A 310 7.27 -7.31 17.64
CA VAL A 310 8.26 -6.68 16.78
C VAL A 310 8.43 -7.52 15.51
N VAL A 311 8.54 -6.88 14.36
CA VAL A 311 8.85 -7.60 13.11
C VAL A 311 10.18 -8.32 13.27
N ALA A 312 10.21 -9.61 12.96
CA ALA A 312 11.39 -10.43 13.17
C ALA A 312 12.61 -9.86 12.44
N LYS A 313 13.77 -9.89 13.11
CA LYS A 313 15.04 -9.39 12.55
C LYS A 313 15.36 -9.95 11.17
N LYS A 314 15.05 -11.23 10.93
CA LYS A 314 15.22 -11.88 9.63
C LYS A 314 14.43 -11.16 8.52
N ASP A 315 13.18 -10.82 8.79
CA ASP A 315 12.29 -10.20 7.80
C ASP A 315 12.70 -8.75 7.54
N GLN A 316 13.20 -8.03 8.57
CA GLN A 316 13.77 -6.70 8.39
C GLN A 316 15.06 -6.73 7.54
N LYS A 317 15.92 -7.74 7.74
CA LYS A 317 17.11 -7.96 6.89
C LYS A 317 16.74 -8.35 5.46
N GLU A 318 15.70 -9.16 5.26
CA GLU A 318 15.16 -9.47 3.94
C GLU A 318 14.64 -8.21 3.23
N ALA A 319 13.91 -7.36 3.95
CA ALA A 319 13.45 -6.07 3.43
C ALA A 319 14.62 -5.15 3.05
N MET A 320 15.65 -5.06 3.89
CA MET A 320 16.86 -4.27 3.58
C MET A 320 17.58 -4.78 2.33
N LYS A 321 17.72 -6.10 2.18
CA LYS A 321 18.30 -6.70 0.98
C LYS A 321 17.48 -6.37 -0.27
N PHE A 322 16.15 -6.46 -0.18
CA PHE A 322 15.26 -6.08 -1.29
C PHE A 322 15.48 -4.61 -1.71
N LEU A 323 15.56 -3.69 -0.73
CA LEU A 323 15.78 -2.27 -0.99
C LEU A 323 17.17 -2.01 -1.59
N GLU A 324 18.20 -2.72 -1.14
CA GLU A 324 19.55 -2.65 -1.72
C GLU A 324 19.53 -3.03 -3.21
N GLU A 325 18.90 -4.16 -3.54
CA GLU A 325 18.89 -4.73 -4.89
C GLU A 325 18.04 -3.93 -5.87
N ASN A 326 16.90 -3.38 -5.41
CA ASN A 326 15.91 -2.78 -6.31
C ASN A 326 15.86 -1.25 -6.25
N ILE A 327 16.28 -0.62 -5.14
CA ILE A 327 16.11 0.81 -4.90
C ILE A 327 17.45 1.54 -4.79
N PHE A 328 18.36 1.06 -3.93
CA PHE A 328 19.67 1.68 -3.74
C PHE A 328 20.67 1.30 -4.84
N THR A 329 20.32 0.29 -5.63
CA THR A 329 20.94 0.03 -6.94
C THR A 329 20.09 0.72 -8.00
N THR A 330 20.71 1.55 -8.84
CA THR A 330 20.00 2.33 -9.87
C THR A 330 19.09 1.42 -10.71
N PRO A 331 17.76 1.66 -10.73
CA PRO A 331 16.82 0.83 -11.47
C PRO A 331 16.88 1.14 -12.97
N GLN A 332 17.93 0.63 -13.65
CA GLN A 332 18.21 0.91 -15.07
C GLN A 332 17.03 0.62 -16.01
N TRP A 333 16.16 -0.33 -15.65
CA TRP A 333 14.98 -0.67 -16.43
C TRP A 333 13.96 0.47 -16.56
N LEU A 334 13.99 1.47 -15.67
CA LEU A 334 13.16 2.68 -15.76
C LEU A 334 13.75 3.74 -16.70
N LEU A 335 15.02 3.63 -17.05
CA LEU A 335 15.79 4.68 -17.73
C LEU A 335 15.70 4.52 -19.26
N LYS A 336 14.51 4.75 -19.79
CA LYS A 336 14.23 4.67 -21.24
C LYS A 336 14.37 6.05 -21.88
N LYS A 337 15.44 6.24 -22.64
CA LYS A 337 15.76 7.51 -23.33
C LYS A 337 14.57 8.02 -24.16
N GLU A 338 13.95 7.11 -24.91
CA GLU A 338 12.81 7.37 -25.77
C GLU A 338 11.59 7.94 -25.02
N ILE A 339 11.38 7.54 -23.76
CA ILE A 339 10.29 8.09 -22.94
C ILE A 339 10.63 9.51 -22.50
N PHE A 340 11.86 9.76 -22.06
CA PHE A 340 12.28 11.09 -21.60
C PHE A 340 12.29 12.12 -22.73
N GLU A 341 12.76 11.74 -23.92
CA GLU A 341 12.76 12.61 -25.11
C GLU A 341 11.35 13.03 -25.55
N LYS A 342 10.34 12.20 -25.27
CA LYS A 342 8.94 12.45 -25.67
C LYS A 342 8.11 13.17 -24.61
N THR A 343 8.44 12.98 -23.34
CA THR A 343 7.62 13.44 -22.21
C THR A 343 8.24 14.60 -21.43
N GLY A 344 9.51 14.93 -21.68
CA GLY A 344 10.25 15.96 -20.94
C GLY A 344 10.59 15.57 -19.49
N LYS A 345 10.27 14.35 -19.06
CA LYS A 345 10.64 13.82 -17.74
C LYS A 345 12.16 13.62 -17.66
N THR A 346 12.72 13.71 -16.45
CA THR A 346 14.16 13.57 -16.26
C THR A 346 14.51 12.31 -15.48
N PRO A 347 15.51 11.54 -15.92
CA PRO A 347 15.87 10.29 -15.25
C PRO A 347 16.37 10.54 -13.82
N ILE A 348 17.07 11.66 -13.59
CA ILE A 348 17.61 12.04 -12.27
C ILE A 348 16.47 12.16 -11.26
N LYS A 349 15.46 12.96 -11.58
CA LYS A 349 14.31 13.18 -10.68
C LYS A 349 13.55 11.88 -10.44
N THR A 350 13.32 11.07 -11.48
CA THR A 350 12.61 9.80 -11.34
C THR A 350 13.28 8.86 -10.35
N VAL A 351 14.60 8.65 -10.45
CA VAL A 351 15.32 7.74 -9.54
C VAL A 351 15.39 8.34 -8.13
N GLU A 352 15.66 9.63 -8.03
CA GLU A 352 15.78 10.34 -6.77
C GLU A 352 14.47 10.33 -5.96
N ASP A 353 13.32 10.54 -6.61
CA ASP A 353 12.00 10.51 -5.95
C ASP A 353 11.70 9.12 -5.35
N ILE A 354 12.12 8.05 -6.02
CA ILE A 354 11.94 6.66 -5.53
C ILE A 354 12.82 6.42 -4.31
N GLN A 355 14.11 6.73 -4.43
CA GLN A 355 15.09 6.52 -3.37
C GLN A 355 14.80 7.35 -2.12
N ASN A 356 14.43 8.62 -2.30
CA ASN A 356 14.11 9.52 -1.20
C ASN A 356 12.83 9.11 -0.48
N GLY A 357 11.84 8.54 -1.16
CA GLY A 357 10.65 7.99 -0.51
C GLY A 357 10.99 6.89 0.50
N VAL A 358 11.93 6.01 0.16
CA VAL A 358 12.42 4.96 1.06
C VAL A 358 13.22 5.55 2.22
N LEU A 359 14.21 6.40 1.93
CA LEU A 359 15.04 7.05 2.96
C LEU A 359 14.18 7.84 3.95
N ALA A 360 13.19 8.59 3.47
CA ALA A 360 12.30 9.38 4.31
C ALA A 360 11.50 8.53 5.30
N ARG A 361 11.11 7.29 4.94
CA ARG A 361 10.43 6.38 5.85
C ARG A 361 11.41 5.77 6.85
N ILE A 362 12.43 5.08 6.37
CA ILE A 362 13.31 4.24 7.22
C ILE A 362 14.22 5.07 8.13
N LEU A 363 14.51 6.33 7.78
CA LEU A 363 15.29 7.26 8.60
C LEU A 363 14.42 8.26 9.37
N SER A 364 13.09 8.12 9.34
CA SER A 364 12.23 9.03 10.09
C SER A 364 12.46 8.89 11.60
N PRO A 365 12.39 9.99 12.38
CA PRO A 365 12.49 9.93 13.83
C PRO A 365 11.50 8.93 14.46
N MET A 366 10.29 8.83 13.89
CA MET A 366 9.26 7.89 14.31
C MET A 366 9.74 6.43 14.24
N VAL A 367 10.39 6.04 13.15
CA VAL A 367 10.87 4.66 12.94
C VAL A 367 12.11 4.37 13.77
N LEU A 368 13.08 5.28 13.77
CA LEU A 368 14.33 5.10 14.51
C LEU A 368 14.10 5.07 16.04
N ASN A 369 13.18 5.90 16.55
CA ASN A 369 12.77 5.82 17.95
C ASN A 369 12.03 4.51 18.24
N ASN A 370 11.17 4.03 17.33
CA ASN A 370 10.51 2.74 17.51
C ASN A 370 11.53 1.59 17.60
N MET A 371 12.52 1.56 16.70
CA MET A 371 13.62 0.58 16.74
C MET A 371 14.41 0.64 18.05
N TYR A 372 14.72 1.85 18.53
CA TYR A 372 15.39 2.05 19.82
C TYR A 372 14.56 1.51 21.00
N GLN A 373 13.24 1.73 21.01
CA GLN A 373 12.37 1.19 22.05
C GLN A 373 12.26 -0.35 21.97
N MET A 374 12.24 -0.91 20.76
CA MET A 374 12.19 -2.36 20.55
C MET A 374 13.41 -3.07 21.12
N GLU A 375 14.59 -2.46 21.06
CA GLU A 375 15.83 -3.02 21.62
C GLU A 375 15.75 -3.22 23.14
N ALA A 376 14.99 -2.37 23.84
CA ALA A 376 14.72 -2.52 25.26
C ALA A 376 13.75 -3.67 25.58
N ILE A 377 12.95 -4.12 24.61
CA ILE A 377 11.94 -5.17 24.76
C ILE A 377 12.47 -6.53 24.31
N ASP A 378 13.14 -6.58 23.15
CA ASP A 378 13.72 -7.77 22.57
C ASP A 378 15.18 -7.53 22.16
N PRO A 379 16.17 -8.10 22.87
CA PRO A 379 17.59 -7.93 22.55
C PRO A 379 17.99 -8.58 21.22
N ASN A 380 17.15 -9.42 20.61
CA ASN A 380 17.39 -10.03 19.31
C ASN A 380 16.81 -9.22 18.13
N THR A 381 16.23 -8.05 18.39
CA THR A 381 15.67 -7.20 17.34
C THR A 381 16.73 -6.68 16.37
N TYR A 382 16.29 -6.18 15.22
CA TYR A 382 17.14 -5.45 14.30
C TYR A 382 17.36 -4.03 14.82
N THR A 383 18.60 -3.69 15.16
CA THR A 383 18.90 -2.43 15.87
C THR A 383 19.13 -1.26 14.92
N THR A 384 19.03 -0.04 15.44
CA THR A 384 19.36 1.19 14.70
C THR A 384 20.82 1.20 14.21
N VAL A 385 21.74 0.62 14.99
CA VAL A 385 23.16 0.49 14.60
C VAL A 385 23.31 -0.46 13.42
N GLU A 386 22.58 -1.59 13.42
CA GLU A 386 22.61 -2.53 12.29
C GLU A 386 21.99 -1.93 11.02
N LEU A 387 20.91 -1.16 11.15
CA LEU A 387 20.32 -0.42 10.03
C LEU A 387 21.33 0.52 9.38
N PHE A 388 22.02 1.34 10.17
CA PHE A 388 23.03 2.25 9.63
C PHE A 388 24.23 1.52 9.05
N SER A 389 24.66 0.41 9.64
CA SER A 389 25.72 -0.43 9.08
C SER A 389 25.33 -0.98 7.70
N ASP A 390 24.12 -1.52 7.55
CA ASP A 390 23.63 -2.08 6.29
C ASP A 390 23.42 -0.99 5.23
N LEU A 391 22.92 0.19 5.62
CA LEU A 391 22.79 1.35 4.72
C LEU A 391 24.15 1.87 4.27
N ASN A 392 25.15 1.97 5.17
CA ASN A 392 26.50 2.35 4.78
C ASN A 392 27.11 1.37 3.78
N ALA A 393 26.92 0.06 3.99
CA ALA A 393 27.36 -0.96 3.05
C ALA A 393 26.67 -0.80 1.68
N SER A 394 25.36 -0.60 1.68
CA SER A 394 24.52 -0.52 0.48
C SER A 394 24.66 0.79 -0.30
N ILE A 395 25.03 1.89 0.37
CA ILE A 395 24.99 3.25 -0.20
C ILE A 395 26.39 3.88 -0.24
N ILE A 396 27.07 3.97 0.90
CA ILE A 396 28.33 4.74 1.04
C ILE A 396 29.52 3.95 0.50
N LYS A 397 29.57 2.64 0.79
CA LYS A 397 30.72 1.80 0.42
C LYS A 397 30.75 1.40 -1.05
N LYS A 398 29.64 1.55 -1.78
CA LYS A 398 29.61 1.34 -3.24
C LYS A 398 30.65 2.20 -3.95
N GLU A 399 31.51 1.54 -4.72
CA GLU A 399 32.54 2.18 -5.54
C GLU A 399 31.97 2.71 -6.84
N ASN A 400 32.62 3.72 -7.42
CA ASN A 400 32.29 4.30 -8.72
C ASN A 400 30.80 4.66 -8.89
N PRO A 401 30.21 5.46 -7.98
CA PRO A 401 28.79 5.82 -8.07
C PRO A 401 28.51 6.58 -9.36
N ASP A 402 27.42 6.20 -10.04
CA ASP A 402 26.86 6.98 -11.13
C ASP A 402 26.22 8.28 -10.59
N VAL A 403 25.59 9.09 -11.46
CA VAL A 403 24.93 10.33 -11.03
C VAL A 403 23.82 10.09 -10.00
N TYR A 404 23.11 8.96 -10.10
CA TYR A 404 22.02 8.61 -9.19
C TYR A 404 22.56 8.13 -7.85
N GLY A 405 23.63 7.32 -7.85
CA GLY A 405 24.34 6.87 -6.67
C GLY A 405 24.93 8.02 -5.87
N ARG A 406 25.51 9.03 -6.54
CA ARG A 406 25.99 10.25 -5.86
C ARG A 406 24.85 11.05 -5.21
N ASN A 407 23.69 11.16 -5.87
CA ASN A 407 22.52 11.79 -5.27
C ASN A 407 22.00 10.99 -4.07
N LEU A 408 21.95 9.66 -4.17
CA LEU A 408 21.57 8.78 -3.05
C LEU A 408 22.50 8.95 -1.85
N GLN A 409 23.83 8.95 -2.07
CA GLN A 409 24.82 9.17 -1.02
C GLN A 409 24.62 10.55 -0.36
N ARG A 410 24.43 11.61 -1.15
CA ARG A 410 24.16 12.96 -0.64
C ARG A 410 22.89 13.00 0.20
N ASN A 411 21.79 12.46 -0.33
CA ASN A 411 20.50 12.48 0.35
C ASN A 411 20.53 11.64 1.64
N TYR A 412 21.28 10.54 1.67
CA TYR A 412 21.47 9.77 2.89
C TYR A 412 22.24 10.56 3.96
N VAL A 413 23.37 11.17 3.60
CA VAL A 413 24.15 12.03 4.52
C VAL A 413 23.32 13.21 5.01
N ASP A 414 22.59 13.89 4.13
CA ASP A 414 21.74 15.02 4.51
C ASP A 414 20.61 14.60 5.47
N ASN A 415 20.04 13.39 5.34
CA ASN A 415 19.07 12.88 6.32
C ASN A 415 19.71 12.60 7.69
N LEU A 416 20.92 12.04 7.72
CA LEU A 416 21.65 11.83 8.97
C LEU A 416 22.02 13.15 9.67
N ILE A 417 22.40 14.18 8.90
CA ILE A 417 22.67 15.52 9.42
C ILE A 417 21.40 16.09 10.07
N LYS A 418 20.24 15.99 9.40
CA LYS A 418 18.97 16.44 9.99
C LYS A 418 18.69 15.78 11.34
N LEU A 419 18.96 14.49 11.49
CA LEU A 419 18.74 13.75 12.75
C LEU A 419 19.59 14.27 13.93
N ILE A 420 20.77 14.85 13.68
CA ILE A 420 21.61 15.43 14.74
C ILE A 420 21.29 16.90 15.04
N GLU A 421 20.58 17.57 14.13
CA GLU A 421 20.11 18.96 14.30
C GLU A 421 18.78 19.05 15.06
N VAL A 422 17.97 17.98 15.06
CA VAL A 422 16.72 17.94 15.81
C VAL A 422 17.03 18.10 17.30
N LYS A 423 16.58 19.21 17.90
CA LYS A 423 16.52 19.38 19.35
C LYS A 423 15.44 18.45 19.91
N ASN A 424 15.78 17.18 20.13
CA ASN A 424 14.85 16.23 20.71
C ASN A 424 14.49 16.63 22.15
N SER A 425 13.19 16.71 22.43
CA SER A 425 12.65 16.71 23.80
C SER A 425 12.73 15.32 24.45
N ASP A 426 12.89 14.27 23.65
CA ASP A 426 12.92 12.87 24.08
C ASP A 426 14.35 12.36 24.31
N ARG A 427 14.54 11.61 25.40
CA ARG A 427 15.80 10.98 25.80
C ARG A 427 16.04 9.67 25.02
N SER A 428 16.31 9.75 23.71
CA SER A 428 16.76 8.59 22.91
C SER A 428 18.18 8.77 22.38
N ASP A 429 18.88 7.65 22.16
CA ASP A 429 20.24 7.65 21.62
C ASP A 429 20.29 7.82 20.10
N VAL A 430 19.15 8.01 19.41
CA VAL A 430 19.08 8.10 17.94
C VAL A 430 20.01 9.18 17.38
N SER A 431 20.04 10.36 17.99
CA SER A 431 20.94 11.46 17.58
C SER A 431 22.41 11.11 17.81
N ALA A 432 22.73 10.45 18.93
CA ALA A 432 24.09 10.01 19.23
C ALA A 432 24.57 8.92 18.25
N ILE A 433 23.70 7.95 17.93
CA ILE A 433 23.97 6.89 16.94
C ILE A 433 24.14 7.50 15.54
N ALA A 434 23.29 8.46 15.14
CA ALA A 434 23.43 9.17 13.86
C ALA A 434 24.73 9.96 13.78
N ARG A 435 25.13 10.65 14.86
CA ARG A 435 26.42 11.33 14.98
C ARG A 435 27.60 10.36 14.83
N GLY A 436 27.55 9.24 15.54
CA GLY A 436 28.55 8.17 15.40
C GLY A 436 28.63 7.64 13.97
N ASN A 437 27.48 7.48 13.31
CA ASN A 437 27.43 7.05 11.91
C ASN A 437 28.07 8.05 10.95
N LEU A 438 27.79 9.34 11.11
CA LEU A 438 28.41 10.41 10.32
C LEU A 438 29.94 10.41 10.47
N VAL A 439 30.46 10.17 11.69
CA VAL A 439 31.91 10.01 11.92
C VAL A 439 32.49 8.82 11.15
N MET A 440 31.79 7.69 11.12
CA MET A 440 32.20 6.52 10.32
C MET A 440 32.20 6.81 8.82
N ILE A 441 31.14 7.45 8.30
CA ILE A 441 31.06 7.84 6.88
C ILE A 441 32.19 8.79 6.51
N LYS A 442 32.46 9.81 7.34
CA LYS A 442 33.58 10.73 7.14
C LYS A 442 34.89 9.96 7.02
N LYS A 443 35.15 9.00 7.90
CA LYS A 443 36.36 8.18 7.88
C LYS A 443 36.46 7.36 6.59
N ASP A 444 35.36 6.74 6.14
CA ASP A 444 35.31 5.92 4.94
C ASP A 444 35.53 6.74 3.65
N LEU A 445 35.14 8.02 3.64
CA LEU A 445 35.25 8.90 2.47
C LEU A 445 36.49 9.80 2.46
N SER A 446 37.06 10.10 3.63
CA SER A 446 38.22 11.00 3.75
C SER A 446 39.46 10.42 3.05
N GLY A 447 39.98 11.13 2.05
CA GLY A 447 41.13 10.68 1.27
C GLY A 447 40.83 9.50 0.34
N ARG A 448 39.55 9.13 0.13
CA ARG A 448 39.15 8.10 -0.82
C ARG A 448 39.55 8.53 -2.23
N ALA A 449 40.47 7.79 -2.83
CA ALA A 449 40.88 8.01 -4.21
C ALA A 449 39.81 7.49 -5.17
N ASP A 450 39.53 8.25 -6.23
CA ASP A 450 38.73 7.81 -7.37
C ASP A 450 39.35 8.38 -8.65
N SER A 451 39.44 7.56 -9.70
CA SER A 451 39.96 7.97 -11.00
C SER A 451 39.04 9.00 -11.70
N ASN A 452 37.76 9.01 -11.36
CA ASN A 452 36.78 9.97 -11.84
C ASN A 452 36.81 11.25 -10.98
N THR A 453 37.15 12.39 -11.59
CA THR A 453 37.22 13.69 -10.92
C THR A 453 35.93 14.11 -10.23
N VAL A 454 34.76 13.80 -10.83
CA VAL A 454 33.45 14.16 -10.25
C VAL A 454 33.18 13.34 -8.99
N ASN A 455 33.54 12.05 -8.97
CA ASN A 455 33.39 11.22 -7.77
C ASN A 455 34.33 11.70 -6.66
N LYS A 456 35.57 12.05 -7.00
CA LYS A 456 36.52 12.63 -6.04
C LYS A 456 35.93 13.90 -5.39
N TYR A 457 35.47 14.86 -6.19
CA TYR A 457 34.85 16.10 -5.66
C TYR A 457 33.58 15.82 -4.86
N HIS A 458 32.81 14.80 -5.26
CA HIS A 458 31.64 14.40 -4.51
C HIS A 458 31.99 13.88 -3.11
N TYR A 459 33.00 13.03 -2.97
CA TYR A 459 33.43 12.54 -1.66
C TYR A 459 33.99 13.67 -0.79
N GLU A 460 34.76 14.59 -1.36
CA GLU A 460 35.25 15.79 -0.66
C GLU A 460 34.09 16.68 -0.17
N ASP A 461 33.04 16.89 -0.98
CA ASP A 461 31.82 17.62 -0.59
C ASP A 461 31.06 16.92 0.54
N LEU A 462 30.90 15.60 0.49
CA LEU A 462 30.25 14.84 1.57
C LEU A 462 31.02 14.96 2.88
N VAL A 463 32.36 14.83 2.85
CA VAL A 463 33.21 15.02 4.02
C VAL A 463 33.05 16.43 4.59
N PHE A 464 33.10 17.46 3.74
CA PHE A 464 32.93 18.85 4.16
C PHE A 464 31.56 19.10 4.82
N ARG A 465 30.47 18.57 4.25
CA ARG A 465 29.12 18.66 4.83
C ARG A 465 29.06 18.03 6.22
N ILE A 466 29.64 16.84 6.37
CA ILE A 466 29.68 16.12 7.65
C ILE A 466 30.47 16.92 8.68
N GLU A 467 31.63 17.46 8.31
CA GLU A 467 32.45 18.29 9.21
C GLU A 467 31.71 19.51 9.71
N LYS A 468 31.05 20.24 8.80
CA LYS A 468 30.24 21.40 9.15
C LYS A 468 29.08 21.06 10.11
N ALA A 469 28.44 19.91 9.91
CA ALA A 469 27.35 19.46 10.77
C ALA A 469 27.83 18.98 12.16
N LEU A 470 29.05 18.43 12.24
CA LEU A 470 29.62 17.95 13.49
C LEU A 470 30.25 19.05 14.36
N ASP A 471 30.76 20.13 13.75
CA ASP A 471 31.33 21.31 14.41
C ASP A 471 30.68 22.61 13.88
N PRO A 472 29.42 22.91 14.27
CA PRO A 472 28.72 24.11 13.84
C PRO A 472 29.29 25.33 14.59
N LYS A 473 30.36 25.92 14.04
CA LYS A 473 30.90 27.21 14.49
C LYS A 473 30.15 28.40 13.93
#